data_AF-A0A9E4WAM8-F1
#
_entry.id   AF-A0A9E4WAM8-F1
#
_cell.length_a   1.000
_cell.length_b   1.000
_cell.length_c   1.000
_cell.angle_alpha   90.00
_cell.angle_beta   90.00
_cell.angle_gamma   90.00
#
_symmetry.space_group_name_H-M   'P 1'
#
loop_
_entity.id
_entity.type
_entity.pdbx_description
1 polymer ?
#
loop_
_entity_poly.entity_id
_entity_poly.type
_entity_poly.pdbx_seq_one_letter_code
_entity_poly.pdbx_strand_id
1 'polypeptide(L)' 'MDKLIDIANRAVADYGFRQAVLYGAADIARRWELTGEETAILSGPVLAQLSALPIPVQPADIPAQQARVSEVIRGLSSP' A
#
# COMPACT_ATOMS: atom_id res chain seq x y z
N MET A 1 10.07 -2.52 -5.77
CA MET A 1 9.61 -2.36 -4.37
C MET A 1 9.28 -0.92 -3.99
N ASP A 2 10.09 0.09 -4.36
CA ASP A 2 9.79 1.50 -4.05
C ASP A 2 8.40 1.95 -4.54
N LYS A 3 7.97 1.48 -5.72
CA LYS A 3 6.61 1.71 -6.25
C LYS A 3 5.51 1.26 -5.27
N LEU A 4 5.69 0.11 -4.62
CA LEU A 4 4.73 -0.42 -3.65
C LEU A 4 4.69 0.42 -2.38
N ILE A 5 5.86 0.89 -1.93
CA ILE A 5 5.98 1.79 -0.79
C ILE A 5 5.29 3.12 -1.10
N ASP A 6 5.49 3.68 -2.29
CA ASP A 6 4.85 4.93 -2.71
C ASP A 6 3.32 4.80 -2.79
N ILE A 7 2.82 3.71 -3.39
CA ILE A 7 1.38 3.40 -3.42
C ILE A 7 0.84 3.29 -1.99
N ALA A 8 1.51 2.52 -1.13
CA ALA A 8 1.06 2.31 0.25
C ALA A 8 1.08 3.61 1.05
N ASN A 9 2.14 4.42 0.94
CA ASN A 9 2.24 5.69 1.63
C ASN A 9 1.16 6.67 1.20
N ARG A 10 0.85 6.72 -0.10
CA ARG A 10 -0.27 7.50 -0.61
C ARG A 10 -1.60 6.98 -0.08
N ALA A 11 -1.82 5.67 -0.02
CA ALA A 11 -3.04 5.06 0.48
C ALA A 11 -3.25 5.22 2.00
N VAL A 12 -2.16 5.35 2.77
CA VAL A 12 -2.22 5.73 4.18
C VAL A 12 -2.70 7.18 4.33
N ALA A 13 -2.13 8.10 3.54
CA ALA A 13 -2.41 9.53 3.66
C ALA A 13 -3.74 9.97 3.02
N ASP A 14 -4.20 9.27 1.98
CA ASP A 14 -5.40 9.59 1.22
C ASP A 14 -6.37 8.40 1.25
N TYR A 15 -7.46 8.55 2.01
CA TYR A 15 -8.48 7.52 2.12
C TYR A 15 -9.19 7.23 0.78
N GLY A 16 -9.42 8.24 -0.06
CA GLY A 16 -10.02 8.04 -1.37
C GLY A 16 -9.11 7.22 -2.29
N PHE A 17 -7.81 7.54 -2.30
CA PHE A 17 -6.84 6.71 -3.00
C PHE A 17 -6.75 5.30 -2.42
N ARG A 18 -6.85 5.14 -1.08
CA ARG A 18 -6.92 3.82 -0.44
C ARG A 18 -8.07 3.00 -0.99
N GLN A 19 -9.27 3.56 -1.13
CA GLN A 19 -10.42 2.84 -1.69
C GLN A 19 -10.15 2.39 -3.13
N ALA A 20 -9.49 3.22 -3.95
CA ALA A 20 -9.09 2.84 -5.29
C ALA A 20 -8.09 1.68 -5.30
N VAL A 21 -7.17 1.61 -4.33
CA VAL A 21 -6.24 0.47 -4.18
C VAL A 21 -6.99 -0.79 -3.71
N LEU A 22 -7.84 -0.67 -2.69
CA LEU A 22 -8.55 -1.81 -2.10
C LEU A 22 -9.49 -2.51 -3.08
N TYR A 23 -10.17 -1.76 -3.95
CA TYR A 23 -11.17 -2.30 -4.87
C TYR A 23 -10.70 -2.32 -6.34
N GLY A 24 -9.55 -1.71 -6.64
CA GLY A 24 -9.01 -1.55 -7.99
C GLY A 24 -7.52 -1.88 -8.10
N ALA A 25 -7.01 -2.81 -7.28
CA ALA A 25 -5.59 -3.16 -7.23
C ALA A 25 -4.99 -3.50 -8.61
N ALA A 26 -5.75 -4.19 -9.48
CA ALA A 26 -5.32 -4.50 -10.84
C ALA A 26 -5.12 -3.25 -11.71
N ASP A 27 -6.01 -2.27 -11.61
CA ASP A 27 -5.90 -1.00 -12.33
C ASP A 27 -4.75 -0.15 -11.79
N ILE A 28 -4.54 -0.14 -10.47
CA ILE A 28 -3.39 0.51 -9.86
C ILE A 28 -2.09 -0.14 -10.35
N ALA A 29 -2.01 -1.47 -10.31
CA ALA A 29 -0.83 -2.21 -10.77
C ALA A 29 -0.49 -1.91 -12.22
N ARG A 30 -1.50 -1.88 -13.10
CA ARG A 30 -1.34 -1.52 -14.51
C ARG A 30 -0.86 -0.07 -14.68
N ARG A 31 -1.47 0.89 -13.97
CA ARG A 31 -1.11 2.32 -14.07
C ARG A 31 0.28 2.63 -13.53
N TRP A 32 0.76 1.85 -12.57
CA TRP A 32 2.08 1.99 -11.97
C TRP A 32 3.13 1.08 -12.62
N GLU A 33 2.75 0.33 -13.64
CA GLU A 33 3.62 -0.60 -14.36
C GLU A 33 4.33 -1.55 -13.40
N LEU A 34 3.55 -2.15 -12.49
CA LEU A 34 4.05 -3.14 -11.56
C LEU A 34 4.37 -4.45 -12.30
N THR A 35 5.43 -5.13 -11.86
CA THR A 35 5.71 -6.49 -12.31
C THR A 35 4.64 -7.46 -11.82
N GLY A 36 4.65 -8.70 -12.32
CA GLY A 36 3.75 -9.75 -11.81
C GLY A 36 3.96 -10.02 -10.31
N GLU A 37 5.21 -10.02 -9.86
CA GLU A 37 5.57 -10.16 -8.44
C GLU A 37 5.06 -8.97 -7.61
N GLU A 38 5.33 -7.74 -8.05
CA GLU A 38 4.86 -6.54 -7.34
C GLU A 38 3.33 -6.49 -7.31
N THR A 39 2.65 -6.95 -8.37
CA THR A 39 1.18 -7.04 -8.41
C THR A 39 0.64 -8.04 -7.39
N ALA A 40 1.30 -9.20 -7.24
CA ALA A 40 0.94 -10.19 -6.24
C ALA A 40 1.14 -9.65 -4.81
N ILE A 41 2.24 -8.94 -4.58
CA ILE A 41 2.51 -8.28 -3.29
C ILE A 41 1.48 -7.17 -3.02
N LEU A 42 1.15 -6.35 -4.01
CA LEU A 42 0.13 -5.31 -3.88
C LEU A 42 -1.23 -5.91 -3.51
N SER A 43 -1.66 -6.94 -4.23
CA SER A 43 -3.01 -7.52 -4.13
C SER A 43 -3.18 -8.47 -2.94
N GLY A 44 -2.08 -8.87 -2.29
CA GLY A 44 -2.10 -9.71 -1.10
C GLY A 44 -1.68 -8.95 0.15
N PRO A 45 -0.40 -9.08 0.57
CA PRO A 45 0.05 -8.56 1.87
C PRO A 45 -0.10 -7.04 2.02
N VAL A 46 0.13 -6.24 0.97
CA VAL A 46 -0.05 -4.78 1.06
C VAL A 46 -1.52 -4.41 1.22
N LEU A 47 -2.41 -5.01 0.43
CA LEU A 47 -3.86 -4.79 0.53
C LEU A 47 -4.38 -5.16 1.93
N ALA A 48 -3.88 -6.25 2.52
CA ALA A 48 -4.20 -6.63 3.91
C ALA A 48 -3.76 -5.56 4.92
N GLN A 49 -2.55 -5.02 4.81
CA GLN A 49 -2.08 -3.93 5.68
C GLN A 49 -2.95 -2.68 5.55
N LEU A 50 -3.29 -2.29 4.32
CA LEU A 50 -4.11 -1.10 4.04
C LEU A 50 -5.55 -1.25 4.54
N SER A 51 -6.10 -2.47 4.48
CA SER A 51 -7.45 -2.79 4.94
C SER A 51 -7.57 -2.75 6.47
N ALA A 52 -6.47 -3.00 7.18
CA ALA A 52 -6.42 -2.98 8.65
C ALA A 52 -6.22 -1.57 9.25
N LEU A 53 -6.03 -0.54 8.43
CA LEU A 53 -5.83 0.83 8.91
C LEU A 53 -7.15 1.44 9.43
N PRO A 54 -7.07 2.34 10.43
CA PRO A 54 -8.20 3.18 10.82
C PRO A 54 -8.82 3.94 9.64
N ILE A 55 -10.13 4.17 9.71
CA ILE A 55 -10.90 4.85 8.67
C ILE A 55 -11.49 6.16 9.22
N PRO A 56 -10.97 7.34 8.83
CA PRO A 56 -9.67 7.55 8.19
C PRO A 56 -8.50 7.44 9.20
N VAL A 57 -7.27 7.36 8.67
CA VAL A 57 -6.07 7.51 9.51
C VAL A 57 -5.98 8.99 9.90
N GLN A 58 -5.75 9.29 11.18
CA GLN A 58 -5.66 10.67 11.62
C GLN A 58 -4.36 11.30 11.11
N PRO A 59 -4.34 12.60 10.75
CA PRO A 59 -3.15 13.24 10.20
C PRO A 59 -1.89 13.08 11.06
N ALA A 60 -2.04 13.12 12.39
CA ALA A 60 -0.93 12.93 13.33
C ALA A 60 -0.32 11.51 13.29
N ASP A 61 -1.12 10.51 12.90
CA ASP A 61 -0.70 9.11 12.85
C ASP A 61 -0.16 8.70 11.48
N ILE A 62 -0.38 9.51 10.43
CA ILE A 62 0.06 9.20 9.05
C ILE A 62 1.55 8.84 9.00
N PRO A 63 2.50 9.62 9.58
CA PRO A 63 3.92 9.29 9.48
C PRO A 63 4.26 7.93 10.10
N ALA A 64 3.66 7.62 11.26
CA ALA A 64 3.88 6.34 11.94
C ALA A 64 3.30 5.16 11.14
N GLN A 65 2.11 5.32 10.55
CA GLN A 65 1.50 4.28 9.73
C GLN A 65 2.24 4.06 8.41
N GLN A 66 2.72 5.14 7.77
CA GLN A 66 3.57 5.06 6.58
C GLN A 66 4.87 4.31 6.87
N ALA A 67 5.55 4.62 7.98
CA ALA A 67 6.75 3.91 8.41
C ALA A 67 6.48 2.42 8.62
N ARG A 68 5.45 2.08 9.40
CA ARG A 68 5.07 0.68 9.68
C ARG A 68 4.78 -0.11 8.41
N VAL A 69 3.95 0.42 7.51
CA VAL A 69 3.59 -0.29 6.28
C VAL A 69 4.80 -0.41 5.33
N SER A 70 5.63 0.63 5.24
CA SER A 70 6.86 0.59 4.46
C SER A 70 7.85 -0.47 4.96
N GLU A 71 8.00 -0.62 6.27
CA GLU A 71 8.85 -1.66 6.87
C GLU A 71 8.37 -3.06 6.53
N VAL A 72 7.05 -3.32 6.61
CA VAL A 72 6.47 -4.60 6.19
C VAL A 72 6.80 -4.88 4.71
N ILE A 73 6.60 -3.89 3.84
CA ILE A 73 6.87 -4.05 2.39
C ILE A 73 8.35 -4.37 2.12
N ARG A 74 9.28 -3.69 2.80
CA ARG A 74 10.72 -4.01 2.70
C ARG A 74 11.03 -5.42 3.19
N GLY A 75 10.36 -5.88 4.25
CA GLY A 75 10.50 -7.24 4.77
C GLY A 75 10.05 -8.32 3.79
N LEU A 76 9.07 -8.05 2.93
CA LEU A 76 8.60 -8.99 1.90
C LEU A 76 9.58 -9.20 0.74
N SER A 77 10.61 -8.35 0.64
CA SER A 77 11.65 -8.43 -0.39
C SER A 77 12.86 -9.25 0.06
N SER A 78 12.88 -9.68 1.32
CA SER A 78 13.99 -10.45 1.88
C SER A 78 13.67 -11.94 1.73
N PRO A 79 14.59 -12.75 1.17
CA PRO A 79 14.42 -14.20 1.02
C PRO A 79 14.32 -14.94 2.36
#